data_AF-A0A089HQM6-F1
#
_entry.id   AF-A0A089HQM6-F1
#
_cell.length_a   1.000
_cell.length_b   1.000
_cell.length_c   1.000
_cell.angle_alpha   90.00
_cell.angle_beta   90.00
_cell.angle_gamma   90.00
#
_symmetry.space_group_name_H-M   'P 1'
#
loop_
_entity.id
_entity.type
_entity.pdbx_description
1 polymer ?
#
loop_
_entity_poly.entity_id
_entity_poly.type
_entity_poly.pdbx_seq_one_letter_code
_entity_poly.pdbx_strand_id
1 'polypeptide(L)'
;MGNKFTLLLGLSNLQQLSKIDDYTLMSNIQTANQLHRMGITVWVFITPILPGITDVDLMINAIDQDIPVFLDKVRLKRNTRPALKLERFIDNHYPHLAKTYKDIIYNNTDVYYEDIKEKWGKTERVKFVFESSN
;
A
#
# COMPACT_ATOMS: atom_id res chain seq x y z
N MET A 1 17.05 5.73 -21.81
CA MET A 1 15.63 6.18 -21.79
C MET A 1 15.21 6.80 -20.45
N GLY A 2 15.94 6.57 -19.34
CA GLY A 2 15.54 6.92 -17.97
C GLY A 2 15.17 8.38 -17.64
N ASN A 3 15.49 9.36 -18.50
CA ASN A 3 15.13 10.77 -18.27
C ASN A 3 13.92 11.23 -19.12
N LYS A 4 13.33 10.35 -19.95
CA LYS A 4 12.23 10.73 -20.87
C LYS A 4 10.85 10.38 -20.33
N PHE A 5 10.74 9.43 -19.40
CA PHE A 5 9.50 9.10 -18.72
C PHE A 5 9.80 8.38 -17.38
N THR A 6 8.85 8.47 -16.45
CA THR A 6 8.84 7.69 -15.21
C THR A 6 7.63 6.76 -15.24
N LEU A 7 7.82 5.49 -14.90
CA LEU A 7 6.73 4.52 -14.78
C LEU A 7 6.25 4.45 -13.33
N LEU A 8 4.93 4.57 -13.13
CA LEU A 8 4.28 4.50 -11.83
C LEU A 8 3.54 3.16 -11.73
N LEU A 9 3.87 2.33 -10.74
CA LEU A 9 3.29 0.99 -10.56
C LEU A 9 2.54 0.86 -9.23
N GLY A 10 1.29 0.41 -9.29
CA GLY A 10 0.47 0.12 -8.10
C GLY A 10 0.70 -1.30 -7.58
N LEU A 11 0.95 -1.41 -6.27
CA LEU A 11 1.30 -2.66 -5.61
C LEU A 11 0.18 -3.28 -4.76
N SER A 12 -0.88 -2.54 -4.42
CA SER A 12 -1.99 -3.03 -3.57
C SER A 12 -3.02 -3.92 -4.30
N ASN A 13 -2.58 -4.81 -5.18
CA ASN A 13 -3.47 -5.73 -5.89
C ASN A 13 -3.89 -6.90 -4.97
N LEU A 14 -5.15 -6.89 -4.52
CA LEU A 14 -5.70 -7.90 -3.62
C LEU A 14 -5.56 -9.35 -4.12
N GLN A 15 -5.63 -9.60 -5.44
CA GLN A 15 -5.51 -10.97 -5.97
C GLN A 15 -4.08 -11.53 -5.84
N GLN A 16 -3.08 -10.65 -5.84
CA GLN A 16 -1.69 -11.03 -5.62
C GLN A 16 -1.41 -11.12 -4.11
N LEU A 17 -1.85 -10.12 -3.34
CA LEU A 17 -1.69 -10.09 -1.88
C LEU A 17 -2.30 -11.32 -1.20
N SER A 18 -3.44 -11.82 -1.68
CA SER A 18 -4.12 -12.96 -1.07
C SER A 18 -3.49 -14.33 -1.38
N LYS A 19 -2.43 -14.39 -2.19
CA LYS A 19 -1.87 -15.64 -2.73
C LYS A 19 -0.39 -15.81 -2.41
N ILE A 20 0.18 -14.92 -1.61
CA ILE A 20 1.62 -14.87 -1.43
C ILE A 20 2.00 -14.63 0.01
N ASP A 21 2.95 -15.44 0.48
CA ASP A 21 3.56 -15.30 1.80
C ASP A 21 4.95 -14.63 1.72
N ASP A 22 5.48 -14.47 0.50
CA ASP A 22 6.77 -13.84 0.21
C ASP A 22 6.61 -12.75 -0.88
N TYR A 23 6.72 -11.49 -0.45
CA TYR A 23 6.57 -10.33 -1.33
C TYR A 23 7.65 -10.23 -2.41
N THR A 24 8.80 -10.89 -2.27
CA THR A 24 9.84 -10.94 -3.32
C THR A 24 9.39 -11.73 -4.55
N LEU A 25 8.37 -12.57 -4.39
CA LEU A 25 7.74 -13.35 -5.47
C LEU A 25 6.52 -12.63 -6.08
N MET A 26 6.16 -11.46 -5.56
CA MET A 26 4.97 -10.74 -6.01
C MET A 26 5.24 -10.12 -7.39
N SER A 27 4.43 -10.52 -8.38
CA SER A 27 4.70 -10.23 -9.79
C SER A 27 4.89 -8.73 -10.10
N ASN A 28 4.13 -7.84 -9.45
CA ASN A 28 4.27 -6.40 -9.65
C ASN A 28 5.54 -5.81 -8.99
N ILE A 29 5.99 -6.36 -7.85
CA ILE A 29 7.29 -6.00 -7.23
C ILE A 29 8.44 -6.50 -8.11
N GLN A 30 8.39 -7.76 -8.56
CA GLN A 30 9.40 -8.31 -9.48
C GLN A 30 9.50 -7.49 -10.77
N THR A 31 8.35 -7.08 -11.32
CA THR A 31 8.29 -6.20 -12.49
C THR A 31 8.94 -4.86 -12.20
N ALA A 32 8.61 -4.20 -11.08
CA ALA A 32 9.19 -2.92 -10.71
C ALA A 32 10.72 -2.99 -10.60
N ASN A 33 11.23 -4.01 -9.91
CA ASN A 33 12.67 -4.25 -9.74
C ASN A 33 13.36 -4.54 -11.08
N GLN A 34 12.77 -5.40 -11.92
CA GLN A 34 13.33 -5.72 -13.24
C GLN A 34 13.42 -4.48 -14.14
N LEU A 35 12.35 -3.68 -14.21
CA LEU A 35 12.33 -2.47 -15.02
C LEU A 35 13.33 -1.43 -14.51
N HIS A 36 13.45 -1.29 -13.19
CA HIS A 36 14.44 -0.43 -12.57
C HIS A 36 15.88 -0.85 -12.94
N ARG A 37 16.21 -2.14 -12.81
CA ARG A 37 17.52 -2.70 -13.20
C ARG A 37 17.84 -2.54 -14.70
N MET A 38 16.81 -2.41 -15.54
CA MET A 38 16.96 -2.09 -16.97
C MET A 38 17.21 -0.59 -17.25
N GLY A 39 17.32 0.24 -16.21
CA GLY A 39 17.57 1.68 -16.33
C GLY A 39 16.31 2.51 -16.64
N ILE A 40 15.12 1.98 -16.34
CA ILE A 40 13.86 2.73 -16.38
C ILE A 40 13.64 3.35 -15.00
N THR A 41 13.29 4.64 -14.97
CA THR A 41 12.89 5.29 -13.72
C THR A 41 11.50 4.77 -13.32
N VAL A 42 11.43 4.08 -12.18
CA VAL A 42 10.21 3.46 -11.66
C VAL A 42 9.90 4.03 -10.29
N TRP A 43 8.64 4.40 -10.06
CA TRP A 43 8.08 4.72 -8.74
C TRP A 43 6.98 3.71 -8.43
N VAL A 44 6.87 3.32 -7.17
CA VAL A 44 5.87 2.33 -6.74
C VAL A 44 4.92 2.90 -5.71
N PHE A 45 3.68 2.43 -5.75
CA PHE A 45 2.59 2.89 -4.89
C PHE A 45 2.01 1.72 -4.13
N ILE A 46 2.12 1.73 -2.80
CA ILE A 46 1.35 0.81 -1.93
C ILE A 46 0.12 1.60 -1.47
N THR A 47 -0.83 1.75 -2.40
CA THR A 47 -2.02 2.59 -2.21
C THR A 47 -3.28 1.88 -2.71
N PRO A 48 -4.34 1.75 -1.89
CA PRO A 48 -4.33 2.03 -0.46
C PRO A 48 -3.49 1.00 0.32
N ILE A 49 -2.95 1.41 1.46
CA ILE A 49 -2.54 0.47 2.52
C ILE A 49 -3.81 -0.15 3.09
N LEU A 50 -3.79 -1.49 3.25
CA LEU A 50 -4.90 -2.27 3.79
C LEU A 50 -4.45 -2.93 5.11
N PRO A 51 -4.74 -2.32 6.28
CA PRO A 51 -4.29 -2.83 7.57
C PRO A 51 -4.67 -4.30 7.82
N GLY A 52 -3.67 -5.14 8.11
CA GLY A 52 -3.83 -6.58 8.31
C GLY A 52 -3.89 -7.41 7.02
N ILE A 53 -3.84 -6.79 5.84
CA ILE A 53 -3.78 -7.46 4.52
C ILE A 53 -2.49 -7.10 3.78
N THR A 54 -2.03 -5.85 3.93
CA THR A 54 -0.78 -5.34 3.36
C THR A 54 0.28 -5.30 4.47
N ASP A 55 1.38 -6.02 4.29
CA ASP A 55 2.59 -5.83 5.10
C ASP A 55 3.55 -4.87 4.40
N VAL A 56 3.44 -3.58 4.74
CA VAL A 56 4.22 -2.51 4.13
C VAL A 56 5.72 -2.68 4.36
N ASP A 57 6.12 -3.18 5.52
CA ASP A 57 7.54 -3.40 5.83
C ASP A 57 8.16 -4.45 4.91
N LEU A 58 7.50 -5.60 4.78
CA LEU A 58 7.97 -6.66 3.90
C LEU A 58 7.94 -6.24 2.43
N MET A 59 6.91 -5.49 2.01
CA MET A 59 6.85 -4.95 0.66
C MET A 59 8.00 -3.98 0.37
N ILE A 60 8.27 -3.01 1.25
CA ILE A 60 9.39 -2.05 1.07
C ILE A 60 10.74 -2.79 0.99
N ASN A 61 10.92 -3.83 1.81
CA ASN A 61 12.13 -4.65 1.82
C ASN A 61 12.29 -5.51 0.56
N ALA A 62 11.19 -5.89 -0.10
CA ALA A 62 11.21 -6.64 -1.35
C ALA A 62 11.45 -5.77 -2.60
N ILE A 63 11.30 -4.45 -2.48
CA ILE A 63 11.50 -3.49 -3.57
C ILE A 63 12.96 -3.03 -3.57
N ASP A 64 13.57 -2.93 -4.75
CA ASP A 64 14.96 -2.44 -4.91
C ASP A 64 15.14 -1.07 -4.22
N GLN A 65 16.26 -0.89 -3.51
CA GLN A 65 16.47 0.22 -2.57
C GLN A 65 16.40 1.62 -3.21
N ASP A 66 16.74 1.73 -4.49
CA ASP A 66 16.75 3.00 -5.22
C ASP A 66 15.37 3.38 -5.78
N ILE A 67 14.37 2.49 -5.67
CA ILE A 67 12.99 2.77 -6.10
C ILE A 67 12.26 3.55 -4.98
N PRO A 68 11.76 4.77 -5.26
CA PRO A 68 10.92 5.51 -4.32
C PRO A 68 9.56 4.84 -4.11
N VAL A 69 9.10 4.82 -2.86
CA VAL A 69 7.84 4.18 -2.45
C VAL A 69 6.85 5.25 -1.98
N PHE A 70 5.66 5.24 -2.55
CA PHE A 70 4.58 6.16 -2.22
C PHE A 70 3.46 5.40 -1.49
N LEU A 71 3.05 5.94 -0.34
CA LEU A 71 2.10 5.32 0.59
C LEU A 71 0.91 6.25 0.80
N ASP A 72 -0.28 5.68 0.93
CA ASP A 72 -1.50 6.36 1.42
C ASP A 72 -2.43 5.32 2.03
N LYS A 73 -3.20 5.76 3.03
CA LYS A 73 -4.20 4.92 3.68
C LYS A 73 -5.46 4.78 2.83
N VAL A 74 -6.26 3.77 3.17
CA VAL A 74 -7.62 3.68 2.67
C VAL A 74 -8.45 4.87 3.20
N ARG A 75 -9.08 5.61 2.29
CA ARG A 75 -9.95 6.76 2.63
C ARG A 75 -11.38 6.46 2.18
N LEU A 76 -12.25 6.18 3.15
CA LEU A 76 -13.64 5.85 2.87
C LEU A 76 -14.57 6.74 3.68
N LYS A 77 -15.54 7.33 3.00
CA LYS A 77 -16.60 8.07 3.67
C LYS A 77 -17.64 7.08 4.20
N ARG A 78 -17.99 7.19 5.48
CA ARG A 78 -19.06 6.41 6.11
C ARG A 78 -20.36 6.45 5.30
N ASN A 79 -21.11 5.35 5.33
CA ASN A 79 -22.40 5.20 4.65
C ASN A 79 -22.35 5.37 3.12
N THR A 80 -21.18 5.16 2.50
CA THR A 80 -21.06 5.12 1.04
C THR A 80 -21.01 3.68 0.52
N ARG A 81 -21.36 3.49 -0.76
CA ARG A 81 -21.27 2.17 -1.40
C ARG A 81 -19.88 1.53 -1.30
N PRO A 82 -18.76 2.26 -1.48
CA PRO A 82 -17.42 1.70 -1.26
C PRO A 82 -17.18 1.22 0.17
N ALA A 83 -17.57 2.00 1.19
CA ALA A 83 -17.42 1.60 2.59
C ALA A 83 -18.18 0.30 2.90
N LEU A 84 -19.44 0.21 2.49
CA LEU A 84 -20.27 -1.00 2.68
C LEU A 84 -19.75 -2.21 1.89
N LYS A 85 -19.12 -1.98 0.73
CA LYS A 85 -18.48 -3.06 -0.04
C LYS A 85 -17.23 -3.58 0.68
N LEU A 86 -16.39 -2.68 1.22
CA LEU A 86 -15.21 -3.09 1.97
C LEU A 86 -15.61 -3.82 3.24
N GLU A 87 -16.56 -3.30 4.01
CA GLU A 87 -17.05 -3.96 5.23
C GLU A 87 -17.53 -5.40 4.94
N ARG A 88 -18.40 -5.59 3.93
CA ARG A 88 -18.82 -6.94 3.52
C ARG A 88 -17.67 -7.83 3.08
N PHE A 89 -16.68 -7.28 2.37
CA PHE A 89 -15.51 -8.04 1.95
C PHE A 89 -14.69 -8.52 3.15
N ILE A 90 -14.46 -7.63 4.13
CA ILE A 90 -13.76 -7.96 5.36
C ILE A 90 -14.53 -8.98 6.18
N ASP A 91 -15.84 -8.80 6.38
CA ASP A 91 -16.66 -9.75 7.14
C ASP A 91 -16.63 -11.16 6.52
N ASN A 92 -16.60 -11.26 5.18
CA ASN A 92 -16.61 -12.54 4.48
C ASN A 92 -15.23 -13.23 4.40
N HIS A 93 -14.14 -12.46 4.29
CA HIS A 93 -12.81 -13.02 4.01
C HIS A 93 -11.81 -12.86 5.16
N TYR A 94 -11.96 -11.82 5.98
CA TYR A 94 -11.06 -11.47 7.07
C TYR A 94 -11.86 -11.07 8.33
N PRO A 95 -12.74 -11.93 8.87
CA PRO A 95 -13.65 -11.55 9.97
C PRO A 95 -12.91 -11.07 11.23
N HIS A 96 -11.67 -11.55 11.43
CA HIS A 96 -10.81 -11.10 12.53
C HIS A 96 -10.36 -9.63 12.40
N LEU A 97 -10.41 -9.03 11.21
CA LEU A 97 -10.10 -7.62 10.94
C LEU A 97 -11.34 -6.71 10.99
N ALA A 98 -12.55 -7.25 11.22
CA ALA A 98 -13.79 -6.47 11.15
C ALA A 98 -13.78 -5.25 12.09
N LYS A 99 -13.22 -5.38 13.30
CA LYS A 99 -13.08 -4.26 14.24
C LYS A 99 -12.17 -3.17 13.67
N THR A 100 -10.99 -3.54 13.18
CA THR A 100 -10.02 -2.63 12.57
C THR A 100 -10.65 -1.81 11.44
N TYR A 101 -11.36 -2.46 10.52
CA TYR A 101 -11.98 -1.76 9.40
C TYR A 101 -13.19 -0.92 9.79
N LYS A 102 -13.93 -1.29 10.85
CA LYS A 102 -14.96 -0.41 11.43
C LYS A 102 -14.34 0.86 12.02
N ASP A 103 -13.24 0.74 12.75
CA ASP A 103 -12.52 1.90 13.30
C ASP A 103 -11.99 2.83 12.18
N ILE A 104 -11.47 2.27 11.09
CA ILE A 104 -11.05 3.04 9.91
C ILE A 104 -12.24 3.77 9.27
N ILE A 105 -13.35 3.07 9.01
CA ILE A 105 -14.50 3.63 8.27
C ILE A 105 -15.29 4.65 9.09
N TYR A 106 -15.51 4.38 10.38
CA TYR A 106 -16.44 5.15 11.21
C TYR A 106 -15.74 6.12 12.15
N ASN A 107 -14.53 5.78 12.61
CA ASN A 107 -13.77 6.58 13.58
C ASN A 107 -12.54 7.25 12.96
N ASN A 108 -12.26 7.01 11.67
CA ASN A 108 -11.08 7.50 10.95
C ASN A 108 -9.77 7.16 11.70
N THR A 109 -9.75 6.04 12.41
CA THR A 109 -8.63 5.57 13.23
C THR A 109 -7.93 4.44 12.50
N ASP A 110 -6.67 4.63 12.12
CA ASP A 110 -5.86 3.66 11.39
C ASP A 110 -4.49 3.53 12.07
N VAL A 111 -4.44 2.74 13.15
CA VAL A 111 -3.23 2.56 13.97
C VAL A 111 -2.06 2.04 13.14
N TYR A 112 -2.32 1.08 12.24
CA TYR A 112 -1.29 0.50 11.39
C TYR A 112 -0.65 1.56 10.47
N TYR A 113 -1.46 2.44 9.87
CA TYR A 113 -0.92 3.53 9.06
C TYR A 113 -0.06 4.49 9.88
N GLU A 114 -0.49 4.87 11.09
CA GLU A 114 0.28 5.77 11.95
C GLU A 114 1.62 5.14 12.37
N ASP A 115 1.64 3.84 12.69
CA ASP A 115 2.88 3.10 13.01
C ASP A 115 3.84 3.07 11.80
N ILE A 116 3.32 2.79 10.61
CA ILE A 116 4.10 2.81 9.36
C ILE A 116 4.65 4.22 9.08
N LYS A 117 3.87 5.26 9.38
CA LYS A 117 4.29 6.67 9.24
C LYS A 117 5.39 7.04 10.21
N GLU A 118 5.28 6.65 11.48
CA GLU A 118 6.34 6.87 12.47
C GLU A 118 7.65 6.22 12.04
N LYS A 119 7.57 4.98 11.54
CA LYS A 119 8.74 4.20 11.13
C LYS A 119 9.42 4.72 9.87
N TRP A 120 8.65 4.97 8.80
CA TRP A 120 9.20 5.27 7.48
C TRP A 120 9.18 6.76 7.11
N GLY A 121 8.45 7.60 7.84
CA GLY A 121 8.21 9.01 7.50
C GLY A 121 9.45 9.91 7.52
N LYS A 122 10.57 9.45 8.09
CA LYS A 122 11.86 10.17 8.10
C LYS A 122 12.79 9.77 6.96
N THR A 123 12.41 8.77 6.16
CA THR A 123 13.24 8.30 5.05
C THR A 123 12.96 9.10 3.79
N GLU A 124 13.99 9.45 3.01
CA GLU A 124 13.80 10.16 1.73
C GLU A 124 13.13 9.27 0.67
N ARG A 125 13.30 7.95 0.82
CA ARG A 125 12.77 6.91 -0.08
C ARG A 125 11.24 6.78 0.00
N VAL A 126 10.67 6.92 1.20
CA VAL A 126 9.24 6.66 1.44
C VAL A 126 8.48 7.97 1.60
N LYS A 127 7.41 8.14 0.81
CA LYS A 127 6.59 9.35 0.79
C LYS A 127 5.15 9.03 1.08
N PHE A 128 4.60 9.67 2.11
CA PHE A 128 3.18 9.63 2.41
C PHE A 128 2.46 10.68 1.57
N VAL A 129 1.58 10.25 0.67
CA VAL A 129 0.90 11.12 -0.30
C VAL A 129 -0.54 11.39 0.10
N PHE A 130 -1.08 12.51 -0.40
CA PHE A 130 -2.46 12.95 -0.19
C PHE A 130 -2.82 13.27 1.26
N GLU A 131 -1.82 13.53 2.11
CA GLU A 131 -2.05 14.19 3.39
C GLU A 131 -2.50 15.63 3.13
N SER A 132 -3.63 16.00 3.71
CA SER A 132 -4.05 17.40 3.74
C SER A 132 -3.08 18.15 4.67
N SER A 133 -2.46 19.22 4.19
CA SER A 133 -1.83 20.19 5.09
C SER A 133 -2.91 20.66 6.06
N ASN A 134 -2.71 20.39 7.35
CA ASN A 134 -3.52 21.01 8.41
C ASN A 134 -3.30 22.52 8.41
#